data_AF-A0A968FYB5-F1
#
_entry.id   AF-A0A968FYB5-F1
#
_cell.length_a   1.000
_cell.length_b   1.000
_cell.length_c   1.000
_cell.angle_alpha   90.00
_cell.angle_beta   90.00
_cell.angle_gamma   90.00
#
_symmetry.space_group_name_H-M   'P 1'
#
loop_
_entity.id
_entity.type
_entity.pdbx_description
1 polymer ?
#
loop_
_entity_poly.entity_id
_entity_poly.type
_entity_poly.pdbx_seq_one_letter_code
_entity_poly.pdbx_strand_id
1 'polypeptide(L)' 'LLSGESDPNNAILSINSGAGGTESQDWAQMLLRMYSRWAERNGYQVDILDVQYGEEAGIKSATLHILGDYAYGYLKAE' A
#
# COMPACT_ATOMS: atom_id res chain seq x y z
N LEU A 1 -12.84 16.06 8.46
CA LEU A 1 -11.96 15.01 7.90
C LEU A 1 -11.20 14.43 9.09
N LEU A 2 -11.01 13.11 9.17
CA LEU A 2 -10.27 12.41 10.26
C LEU A 2 -10.95 12.37 11.65
N SER A 3 -12.27 12.18 11.71
CA SER A 3 -13.05 12.12 12.97
C SER A 3 -13.61 10.74 13.30
N GLY A 4 -13.25 9.72 12.52
CA GLY A 4 -13.61 8.33 12.80
C GLY A 4 -12.78 7.74 13.94
N GLU A 5 -13.35 6.81 14.69
CA GLU A 5 -12.71 6.17 15.85
C GLU A 5 -11.37 5.51 15.50
N SER A 6 -11.27 4.89 14.31
CA SER A 6 -10.06 4.23 13.84
C SER A 6 -9.10 5.16 13.10
N ASP A 7 -9.47 6.42 12.86
CA ASP A 7 -8.65 7.34 12.06
C ASP A 7 -7.24 7.55 12.60
N PRO A 8 -7.00 7.60 13.93
CA PRO A 8 -5.65 7.74 14.51
C PRO A 8 -4.75 6.52 14.32
N ASN A 9 -5.27 5.36 13.91
CA ASN A 9 -4.51 4.12 13.85
C ASN A 9 -3.48 4.09 12.71
N ASN A 10 -2.48 3.22 12.85
CA ASN A 10 -1.66 2.74 11.74
C ASN A 10 -2.53 2.07 10.67
N ALA A 11 -1.99 1.90 9.46
CA ALA A 11 -2.69 1.25 8.36
C ALA A 11 -2.00 -0.03 7.90
N ILE A 12 -2.79 -1.04 7.55
CA ILE A 12 -2.35 -2.17 6.73
C ILE A 12 -2.88 -1.95 5.32
N LEU A 13 -1.99 -1.82 4.34
CA LEU A 13 -2.31 -1.64 2.93
C LEU A 13 -1.98 -2.92 2.17
N SER A 14 -2.98 -3.56 1.56
CA SER A 14 -2.81 -4.74 0.73
C SER A 14 -3.11 -4.43 -0.73
N ILE A 15 -2.12 -4.63 -1.59
CA ILE A 15 -2.22 -4.42 -3.04
C ILE A 15 -2.27 -5.79 -3.69
N ASN A 16 -3.24 -6.02 -4.56
CA ASN A 16 -3.39 -7.27 -5.30
C ASN A 16 -3.55 -6.95 -6.79
N SER A 17 -2.82 -7.66 -7.65
CA SER A 17 -2.99 -7.53 -9.09
C SER A 17 -4.38 -8.06 -9.51
N GLY A 18 -5.10 -7.29 -10.32
CA GLY A 18 -6.39 -7.69 -10.88
C GLY A 18 -6.28 -8.60 -12.10
N ALA A 19 -7.37 -8.70 -12.86
CA ALA A 19 -7.37 -9.42 -14.14
C ALA A 19 -6.53 -8.64 -15.19
N GLY A 20 -5.71 -9.37 -15.95
CA GLY A 20 -4.83 -8.80 -16.99
C GLY A 20 -3.40 -9.34 -16.99
N GLY A 21 -3.07 -10.30 -16.11
CA GLY A 21 -1.78 -11.01 -16.15
C GLY A 21 -0.60 -10.11 -15.83
N THR A 22 0.47 -10.20 -16.61
CA THR A 22 1.75 -9.49 -16.40
C THR A 22 1.58 -7.97 -16.35
N GLU A 23 0.72 -7.38 -17.19
CA GLU A 23 0.47 -5.92 -17.18
C GLU A 23 -0.16 -5.46 -15.85
N SER A 24 -1.11 -6.23 -15.31
CA SER A 24 -1.72 -5.94 -14.02
C SER A 24 -0.73 -6.10 -12.87
N GLN A 25 0.23 -7.01 -12.99
CA GLN A 25 1.29 -7.20 -12.00
C GLN A 25 2.27 -6.02 -12.01
N ASP A 26 2.65 -5.53 -13.18
CA ASP A 26 3.48 -4.32 -13.31
C ASP A 26 2.76 -3.10 -12.74
N TRP A 27 1.47 -2.96 -13.02
CA TRP A 27 0.66 -1.89 -12.43
C TRP A 27 0.58 -1.98 -10.90
N ALA A 28 0.38 -3.18 -10.34
CA ALA A 28 0.40 -3.39 -8.89
C ALA A 28 1.75 -2.99 -8.29
N GLN A 29 2.86 -3.24 -8.99
CA GLN A 29 4.19 -2.82 -8.55
C GLN A 29 4.35 -1.28 -8.60
N MET A 30 3.76 -0.62 -9.59
CA MET A 30 3.71 0.85 -9.64
C MET A 30 2.93 1.42 -8.45
N LEU A 31 1.79 0.82 -8.07
CA LEU A 31 1.02 1.22 -6.90
C LEU A 31 1.80 1.00 -5.59
N LEU A 32 2.49 -0.13 -5.45
CA LEU A 32 3.39 -0.37 -4.30
C LEU A 32 4.40 0.76 -4.14
N ARG A 33 5.06 1.14 -5.23
CA ARG A 33 6.03 2.25 -5.23
C ARG A 33 5.38 3.60 -4.95
N MET A 34 4.17 3.82 -5.45
CA MET A 34 3.41 5.06 -5.23
C MET A 34 3.09 5.24 -3.75
N TYR A 35 2.47 4.25 -3.11
CA TYR A 35 2.08 4.36 -1.70
C TYR A 35 3.28 4.35 -0.75
N SER A 36 4.35 3.60 -1.05
CA SER A 36 5.59 3.66 -0.27
C SER A 36 6.18 5.08 -0.27
N ARG A 37 6.27 5.71 -1.45
CA ARG A 37 6.78 7.08 -1.58
C ARG A 37 5.86 8.12 -0.97
N TRP A 38 4.54 7.94 -1.10
CA TRP A 38 3.57 8.80 -0.43
C TRP A 38 3.76 8.73 1.08
N ALA A 39 3.91 7.52 1.64
CA ALA A 39 4.08 7.33 3.07
C ALA A 39 5.37 7.98 3.59
N GLU A 40 6.51 7.70 2.94
CA GLU A 40 7.80 8.32 3.27
C GLU A 40 7.75 9.86 3.20
N ARG A 41 7.11 10.43 2.18
CA ARG A 41 6.98 11.90 2.01
C ARG A 41 6.11 12.56 3.09
N ASN A 42 5.18 11.82 3.68
CA ASN A 42 4.33 12.28 4.78
C ASN A 42 4.94 11.96 6.17
N GLY A 43 6.16 11.42 6.22
CA GLY A 43 6.86 11.12 7.47
C GLY A 43 6.41 9.81 8.13
N TYR A 44 5.69 8.95 7.42
CA TYR A 44 5.32 7.63 7.90
C TYR A 44 6.47 6.64 7.76
N GLN A 45 6.58 5.71 8.71
CA GLN A 45 7.42 4.53 8.56
C GLN A 45 6.66 3.49 7.72
N VAL A 46 7.38 2.82 6.82
CA VAL A 46 6.84 1.80 5.92
C VAL A 46 7.54 0.48 6.18
N ASP A 47 6.81 -0.49 6.71
CA ASP A 47 7.28 -1.87 6.86
C ASP A 47 6.62 -2.73 5.78
N ILE A 48 7.40 -3.37 4.92
CA ILE A 48 6.89 -4.34 3.95
C ILE A 48 6.75 -5.69 4.66
N LEU A 49 5.51 -6.15 4.83
CA LEU A 49 5.20 -7.40 5.53
C LEU A 49 5.29 -8.62 4.61
N ASP A 50 4.78 -8.49 3.37
CA ASP A 50 4.81 -9.54 2.36
C ASP A 50 4.87 -8.93 0.95
N VAL A 51 5.55 -9.61 0.03
CA VAL A 51 5.55 -9.30 -1.41
C VAL A 51 5.64 -10.60 -2.20
N GLN A 52 4.71 -10.79 -3.11
CA GLN A 52 4.70 -11.92 -4.03
C GLN A 52 4.96 -11.38 -5.44
N TYR A 53 6.09 -11.76 -6.03
CA TYR A 53 6.45 -11.34 -7.38
C TYR A 53 5.67 -12.11 -8.45
N GLY A 54 5.43 -11.43 -9.58
CA GLY A 54 4.98 -12.10 -10.80
C GLY A 54 6.04 -13.06 -11.34
N GLU A 55 5.63 -14.00 -12.19
CA GLU A 55 6.57 -14.92 -12.85
C GLU A 55 7.39 -14.23 -13.93
N GLU A 56 6.80 -13.27 -14.65
CA GLU A 56 7.46 -12.51 -15.70
C GLU A 56 7.86 -11.09 -15.25
N ALA A 57 6.93 -10.35 -14.65
CA ALA A 57 7.15 -8.97 -14.22
C ALA A 57 6.22 -8.57 -13.05
N GLY A 58 6.50 -7.43 -12.42
CA GLY A 58 5.66 -6.85 -11.39
C GLY A 58 5.45 -7.71 -10.13
N ILE A 59 4.32 -7.49 -9.46
CA ILE A 59 3.91 -8.21 -8.24
C ILE A 59 2.49 -8.77 -8.37
N LYS A 60 2.26 -9.98 -7.85
CA LYS A 60 0.92 -10.56 -7.65
C LYS A 60 0.24 -9.91 -6.45
N SER A 61 0.98 -9.71 -5.36
CA SER A 61 0.48 -9.03 -4.17
C SER A 61 1.60 -8.37 -3.36
N ALA A 62 1.24 -7.40 -2.53
CA ALA A 62 2.08 -6.88 -1.46
C ALA A 62 1.24 -6.41 -0.27
N THR A 63 1.78 -6.56 0.93
CA THR A 63 1.20 -6.03 2.16
C THR A 63 2.20 -5.11 2.85
N LEU A 64 1.78 -3.89 3.12
CA LEU A 64 2.54 -2.87 3.81
C LEU A 64 1.89 -2.54 5.15
N HIS A 65 2.71 -2.27 6.15
CA HIS A 65 2.31 -1.67 7.40
C HIS A 65 2.84 -0.24 7.44
N ILE A 66 1.92 0.72 7.41
CA ILE A 66 2.22 2.15 7.42
C ILE A 66 2.01 2.65 8.84
N LEU A 67 3.10 3.04 9.50
CA LEU A 67 3.09 3.45 10.89
C LEU A 67 3.22 4.96 11.02
N GLY A 68 2.34 5.53 11.84
CA GLY A 68 2.34 6.92 12.25
C GLY A 68 0.93 7.50 12.36
N ASP A 69 0.88 8.70 12.92
CA ASP A 69 -0.38 9.32 13.32
C ASP A 69 -1.33 9.51 12.13
N TYR A 70 -2.55 9.03 12.33
CA TYR A 70 -3.64 9.14 11.35
C TYR A 70 -3.42 8.42 10.01
N ALA A 71 -2.47 7.48 9.91
CA ALA A 71 -2.17 6.80 8.66
C ALA A 71 -3.42 6.10 8.05
N TYR A 72 -4.21 5.41 8.87
CA TYR A 72 -5.47 4.79 8.43
C TYR A 72 -6.49 5.84 7.99
N GLY A 73 -6.64 6.93 8.75
CA GLY A 73 -7.59 7.99 8.44
C GLY A 73 -7.35 8.64 7.07
N TYR A 74 -6.09 8.73 6.63
CA TYR A 74 -5.74 9.21 5.29
C TYR A 74 -5.90 8.13 4.22
N LEU A 75 -5.48 6.90 4.48
CA LEU A 75 -5.51 5.81 3.49
C LEU A 75 -6.89 5.21 3.25
N LYS A 76 -7.85 5.34 4.18
CA LYS A 76 -9.21 4.77 4.02
C LYS A 76 -10.03 5.37 2.87
N ALA A 77 -9.59 6.50 2.32
CA ALA A 77 -10.27 7.19 1.22
C ALA A 77 -9.79 6.74 -0.17
N GLU A 78 -8.82 5.82 -0.20
CA GLU A 78 -8.27 5.17 -1.40
C GLU A 78 -8.95 3.81 -1.64
#